data_AF-S0E5F0-F1
#
_entry.id   AF-S0E5F0-F1
#
_cell.length_a   1.000
_cell.length_b   1.000
_cell.length_c   1.000
_cell.angle_alpha   90.00
_cell.angle_beta   90.00
_cell.angle_gamma   90.00
#
_symmetry.space_group_name_H-M   'P 1'
#
loop_
_entity.id
_entity.type
_entity.pdbx_description
1 polymer ?
#
loop_
_entity_poly.entity_id
_entity_poly.type
_entity_poly.pdbx_seq_one_letter_code
_entity_poly.pdbx_strand_id
1 'polypeptide(L)'
;MREVKPDVSAVFVPAKFAAAAILEAIEAEVPLVVSVAEHVPVHDMLRVHEVLRTQSKTRLVGPNCPGIISPNQCRVGIMPYKQLAWDSLVIGMGGDMLPGTTLADGLKLFFDHDETKGIIVIGEIGGEAELEAAELIREHRRTSPRPKPVIAMVAGRTAPEGKAMGHAGALWRDGDVTAEAKTKALEDAGAIIVPHPGVMGERMKELLGM
;
A
#
# COMPACT_ATOMS: atom_id res chain seq x y z
N MET A 1 23.76 -13.06 -7.62
CA MET A 1 23.34 -13.26 -6.21
C MET A 1 24.46 -13.59 -5.24
N ARG A 2 25.32 -14.60 -5.50
CA ARG A 2 26.25 -15.13 -4.49
C ARG A 2 27.28 -14.13 -3.93
N GLU A 3 27.69 -13.13 -4.72
CA GLU A 3 28.63 -12.09 -4.28
C GLU A 3 27.95 -10.84 -3.74
N VAL A 4 26.91 -10.34 -4.43
CA VAL A 4 26.34 -9.01 -4.15
C VAL A 4 25.21 -8.99 -3.11
N LYS A 5 24.54 -10.12 -2.88
CA LYS A 5 23.45 -10.30 -1.89
C LYS A 5 22.50 -9.08 -1.76
N PRO A 6 21.80 -8.70 -2.85
CA PRO A 6 20.92 -7.54 -2.82
C PRO A 6 19.71 -7.76 -1.90
N ASP A 7 19.38 -6.76 -1.10
CA ASP A 7 18.17 -6.76 -0.27
C ASP A 7 16.90 -6.41 -1.08
N VAL A 8 17.07 -5.69 -2.20
CA VAL A 8 15.97 -5.20 -3.02
C VAL A 8 16.28 -5.27 -4.51
N SER A 9 15.25 -5.59 -5.31
CA SER A 9 15.25 -5.49 -6.77
C SER A 9 14.19 -4.48 -7.20
N ALA A 10 14.53 -3.62 -8.15
CA ALA A 10 13.62 -2.61 -8.68
C ALA A 10 13.30 -2.89 -10.14
N VAL A 11 12.02 -3.04 -10.46
CA VAL A 11 11.53 -3.42 -11.79
C VAL A 11 11.01 -2.18 -12.50
N PHE A 12 11.81 -1.66 -13.43
CA PHE A 12 11.54 -0.50 -14.30
C PHE A 12 11.36 -0.87 -15.78
N VAL A 13 11.19 -2.16 -16.07
CA VAL A 13 11.01 -2.64 -17.43
C VAL A 13 9.57 -2.39 -17.92
N PRO A 14 9.34 -2.31 -19.25
CA PRO A 14 7.99 -2.25 -19.81
C PRO A 14 7.08 -3.38 -19.31
N ALA A 15 5.76 -3.12 -19.24
CA ALA A 15 4.75 -4.02 -18.70
C ALA A 15 4.85 -5.48 -19.16
N LYS A 16 5.05 -5.68 -20.47
CA LYS A 16 5.19 -7.01 -21.11
C LYS A 16 6.39 -7.84 -20.62
N PHE A 17 7.34 -7.21 -19.94
CA PHE A 17 8.53 -7.87 -19.39
C PHE A 17 8.54 -7.89 -17.85
N ALA A 18 7.62 -7.17 -17.20
CA ALA A 18 7.63 -6.97 -15.76
C ALA A 18 7.47 -8.29 -14.99
N ALA A 19 6.53 -9.14 -15.40
CA ALA A 19 6.30 -10.42 -14.74
C ALA A 19 7.52 -11.35 -14.80
N ALA A 20 8.20 -11.42 -15.95
CA ALA A 20 9.43 -12.22 -16.09
C ALA A 20 10.54 -11.70 -15.17
N ALA A 21 10.73 -10.37 -15.10
CA ALA A 21 11.72 -9.75 -14.21
C ALA A 21 11.40 -9.98 -12.72
N ILE A 22 10.12 -9.94 -12.34
CA ILE A 22 9.68 -10.25 -10.98
C ILE A 22 9.97 -11.71 -10.64
N LEU A 23 9.62 -12.64 -11.54
CA LEU A 23 9.84 -14.07 -11.34
C LEU A 23 11.34 -14.42 -11.22
N GLU A 24 12.19 -13.79 -12.04
CA GLU A 24 13.64 -13.93 -11.93
C GLU A 24 14.16 -13.46 -10.56
N ALA A 25 13.65 -12.34 -10.05
CA ALA A 25 14.02 -11.85 -8.73
C ALA A 25 13.53 -12.76 -7.59
N ILE A 26 12.35 -13.39 -7.74
CA ILE A 26 11.83 -14.38 -6.79
C ILE A 26 12.70 -15.65 -6.82
N GLU A 27 13.02 -16.19 -8.00
CA GLU A 27 13.90 -17.37 -8.16
C GLU A 27 15.28 -17.14 -7.53
N ALA A 28 15.75 -15.90 -7.62
CA ALA A 28 17.02 -15.48 -7.06
C ALA A 28 16.94 -15.13 -5.56
N GLU A 29 15.80 -15.34 -4.91
CA GLU A 29 15.50 -15.10 -3.50
C GLU A 29 15.81 -13.67 -3.02
N VAL A 30 15.56 -12.65 -3.87
CA VAL A 30 15.70 -11.25 -3.43
C VAL A 30 14.61 -10.94 -2.40
N PRO A 31 14.95 -10.43 -1.20
CA PRO A 31 13.96 -10.25 -0.13
C PRO A 31 12.77 -9.35 -0.49
N LEU A 32 13.03 -8.29 -1.26
CA LEU A 32 12.03 -7.34 -1.70
C LEU A 32 12.14 -7.05 -3.20
N VAL A 33 11.00 -7.07 -3.88
CA VAL A 33 10.87 -6.61 -5.27
C VAL A 33 9.92 -5.42 -5.29
N VAL A 34 10.30 -4.32 -5.94
CA VAL A 34 9.46 -3.14 -6.13
C VAL A 34 9.24 -2.93 -7.62
N SER A 35 7.98 -3.04 -8.07
CA SER A 35 7.63 -2.91 -9.48
C SER A 35 6.81 -1.66 -9.75
N VAL A 36 7.37 -0.76 -10.56
CA VAL A 36 6.68 0.47 -11.00
C VAL A 36 5.93 0.27 -12.32
N ALA A 37 6.06 -0.89 -12.94
CA ALA A 37 5.44 -1.18 -14.22
C ALA A 37 3.91 -1.15 -14.09
N GLU A 38 3.25 -0.41 -14.96
CA GLU A 38 1.79 -0.29 -15.03
C GLU A 38 1.24 -1.11 -16.21
N HIS A 39 -0.03 -1.51 -16.15
CA HIS A 39 -0.71 -2.28 -17.20
C HIS A 39 -0.07 -3.65 -17.47
N VAL A 40 0.46 -4.29 -16.43
CA VAL A 40 0.93 -5.68 -16.52
C VAL A 40 -0.29 -6.57 -16.78
N PRO A 41 -0.26 -7.48 -17.77
CA PRO A 41 -1.39 -8.36 -18.03
C PRO A 41 -1.81 -9.13 -16.77
N VAL A 42 -3.12 -9.15 -16.47
CA VAL A 42 -3.68 -9.81 -15.28
C VAL A 42 -3.26 -11.28 -15.20
N HIS A 43 -3.25 -11.98 -16.35
CA HIS A 43 -2.80 -13.37 -16.44
C HIS A 43 -1.35 -13.55 -15.95
N ASP A 44 -0.46 -12.61 -16.27
CA ASP A 44 0.93 -12.70 -15.86
C ASP A 44 1.08 -12.41 -14.36
N MET A 45 0.28 -11.47 -13.84
CA MET A 45 0.24 -11.22 -12.40
C MET A 45 -0.37 -12.37 -11.60
N LEU A 46 -1.36 -13.10 -12.13
CA LEU A 46 -1.86 -14.32 -11.51
C LEU A 46 -0.73 -15.35 -11.33
N ARG A 47 0.10 -15.53 -12.36
CA ARG A 47 1.27 -16.43 -12.29
C ARG A 47 2.28 -15.97 -11.25
N VAL A 48 2.60 -14.68 -11.19
CA VAL A 48 3.48 -14.11 -10.15
C VAL A 48 2.92 -14.41 -8.76
N HIS A 49 1.63 -14.20 -8.56
CA HIS A 49 0.94 -14.46 -7.29
C HIS A 49 0.94 -15.94 -6.88
N GLU A 50 0.78 -16.86 -7.84
CA GLU A 50 0.91 -18.30 -7.56
C GLU A 50 2.30 -18.64 -7.04
N VAL A 51 3.36 -18.12 -7.68
CA VAL A 51 4.74 -18.35 -7.23
C VAL A 51 4.98 -17.71 -5.87
N LEU A 52 4.54 -16.46 -5.66
CA LEU A 52 4.67 -15.77 -4.37
C LEU A 52 4.06 -16.58 -3.22
N ARG A 53 2.91 -17.24 -3.43
CA ARG A 53 2.25 -18.09 -2.42
C ARG A 53 3.02 -19.37 -2.08
N THR A 54 3.93 -19.82 -2.94
CA THR A 54 4.69 -21.07 -2.73
C THR A 54 5.98 -20.88 -1.93
N GLN A 55 6.34 -19.63 -1.61
CA GLN A 55 7.61 -19.26 -1.00
C GLN A 55 7.42 -18.13 0.02
N SER A 56 8.44 -17.89 0.86
CA SER A 56 8.39 -16.86 1.92
C SER A 56 9.64 -15.95 1.99
N LYS A 57 10.53 -16.08 1.00
CA LYS A 57 11.79 -15.32 0.89
C LYS A 57 11.59 -13.94 0.30
N THR A 58 10.74 -13.82 -0.72
CA THR A 58 10.54 -12.61 -1.50
C THR A 58 9.15 -12.01 -1.26
N ARG A 59 9.11 -10.68 -1.05
CA ARG A 59 7.88 -9.86 -1.04
C ARG A 59 7.85 -8.96 -2.27
N LEU A 60 6.66 -8.62 -2.75
CA LEU A 60 6.46 -7.76 -3.92
C LEU A 60 5.65 -6.52 -3.53
N VAL A 61 6.20 -5.32 -3.76
CA VAL A 61 5.44 -4.06 -3.74
C VAL A 61 5.16 -3.63 -5.19
N GLY A 62 3.91 -3.27 -5.48
CA GLY A 62 3.42 -3.10 -6.84
C GLY A 62 2.79 -4.39 -7.40
N PRO A 63 2.60 -4.52 -8.73
CA PRO A 63 2.95 -3.56 -9.79
C PRO A 63 2.15 -2.27 -9.70
N ASN A 64 2.41 -1.34 -10.63
CA ASN A 64 1.75 -0.04 -10.70
C ASN A 64 1.89 0.76 -9.40
N CYS A 65 3.07 0.70 -8.76
CA CYS A 65 3.34 1.47 -7.56
C CYS A 65 4.35 2.59 -7.80
N PRO A 66 4.28 3.70 -7.05
CA PRO A 66 5.33 4.70 -7.05
C PRO A 66 6.58 4.26 -6.27
N GLY A 67 6.47 3.16 -5.48
CA GLY A 67 7.59 2.47 -4.82
C GLY A 67 7.58 2.55 -3.30
N ILE A 68 8.76 2.59 -2.68
CA ILE A 68 8.99 2.73 -1.24
C ILE A 68 10.01 3.85 -0.98
N ILE A 69 9.81 4.63 0.08
CA ILE A 69 10.76 5.63 0.54
C ILE A 69 10.82 5.64 2.06
N SER A 70 12.05 5.55 2.58
CA SER A 70 12.41 5.87 3.96
C SER A 70 13.41 7.03 3.88
N PRO A 71 13.00 8.26 4.26
CA PRO A 71 13.85 9.44 4.20
C PRO A 71 15.23 9.19 4.83
N ASN A 72 16.27 9.72 4.21
CA ASN A 72 17.67 9.57 4.64
C ASN A 72 18.24 8.14 4.65
N GLN A 73 17.45 7.11 4.32
CA GLN A 73 17.89 5.71 4.31
C GLN A 73 17.85 5.10 2.91
N CYS A 74 16.65 4.99 2.31
CA CYS A 74 16.46 4.26 1.08
C CYS A 74 15.27 4.80 0.29
N ARG A 75 15.42 4.84 -1.04
CA ARG A 75 14.35 5.14 -1.98
C ARG A 75 14.42 4.15 -3.13
N VAL A 76 13.32 3.44 -3.35
CA VAL A 76 13.17 2.52 -4.48
C VAL A 76 11.89 2.90 -5.21
N GLY A 77 11.99 3.20 -6.50
CA GLY A 77 10.86 3.69 -7.30
C GLY A 77 10.93 5.19 -7.61
N ILE A 78 9.78 5.75 -7.96
CA ILE A 78 9.65 7.10 -8.55
C ILE A 78 9.09 8.15 -7.58
N MET A 79 8.79 7.79 -6.33
CA MET A 79 8.29 8.74 -5.33
C MET A 79 9.21 9.95 -5.13
N PRO A 80 8.69 11.19 -5.13
CA PRO A 80 9.52 12.37 -5.02
C PRO A 80 10.07 12.54 -3.59
N TYR A 81 11.35 12.91 -3.47
CA TYR A 81 12.09 12.88 -2.21
C TYR A 81 11.85 14.10 -1.30
N LYS A 82 11.65 15.29 -1.88
CA LYS A 82 11.68 16.56 -1.14
C LYS A 82 10.39 16.90 -0.39
N GLN A 83 9.36 16.08 -0.50
CA GLN A 83 8.03 16.34 0.04
C GLN A 83 7.84 15.73 1.44
N LEU A 84 8.72 14.83 1.86
CA LEU A 84 8.65 14.20 3.17
C LEU A 84 9.45 15.03 4.17
N ALA A 85 8.73 15.82 4.97
CA ALA A 85 9.31 16.61 6.06
C ALA A 85 9.60 15.78 7.34
N TRP A 86 9.31 14.48 7.31
CA TRP A 86 9.33 13.56 8.45
C TRP A 86 10.14 12.32 8.11
N ASP A 87 10.78 11.71 9.11
CA ASP A 87 11.37 10.37 8.99
C ASP A 87 10.26 9.29 9.00
N SER A 88 9.46 9.27 7.93
CA SER A 88 8.33 8.34 7.76
C SER A 88 8.62 7.36 6.63
N LEU A 89 8.47 6.06 6.90
CA LEU A 89 8.41 5.05 5.85
C LEU A 89 7.09 5.18 5.08
N VAL A 90 7.17 5.34 3.76
CA VAL A 90 6.02 5.41 2.86
C VAL A 90 6.10 4.26 1.87
N ILE A 91 5.01 3.52 1.75
CA ILE A 91 4.86 2.39 0.83
C ILE A 91 3.70 2.71 -0.10
N GLY A 92 3.97 2.84 -1.40
CA GLY A 92 2.92 2.85 -2.41
C GLY A 92 2.59 1.41 -2.78
N MET A 93 1.36 0.96 -2.52
CA MET A 93 0.97 -0.44 -2.76
C MET A 93 0.75 -0.74 -4.24
N GLY A 94 0.28 0.28 -4.95
CA GLY A 94 -0.01 0.28 -6.37
C GLY A 94 -1.50 0.18 -6.68
N GLY A 95 -1.86 0.55 -7.91
CA GLY A 95 -3.25 0.67 -8.35
C GLY A 95 -3.79 -0.53 -9.12
N ASP A 96 -3.06 -1.64 -9.20
CA ASP A 96 -3.48 -2.83 -9.96
C ASP A 96 -4.44 -3.72 -9.15
N MET A 97 -5.28 -4.49 -9.85
CA MET A 97 -6.26 -5.41 -9.22
C MET A 97 -5.62 -6.53 -8.38
N LEU A 98 -4.35 -6.88 -8.65
CA LEU A 98 -3.62 -7.94 -7.98
C LEU A 98 -2.31 -7.38 -7.38
N PRO A 99 -2.40 -6.54 -6.35
CA PRO A 99 -1.21 -5.95 -5.73
C PRO A 99 -0.40 -7.06 -5.04
N GLY A 100 0.93 -6.97 -5.09
CA GLY A 100 1.81 -7.89 -4.39
C GLY A 100 1.85 -7.67 -2.88
N THR A 101 1.59 -6.44 -2.44
CA THR A 101 1.43 -6.08 -1.03
C THR A 101 0.10 -5.33 -0.89
N THR A 102 -0.80 -5.81 -0.04
CA THR A 102 -2.12 -5.22 0.17
C THR A 102 -2.09 -4.13 1.24
N LEU A 103 -3.14 -3.30 1.30
CA LEU A 103 -3.31 -2.32 2.38
C LEU A 103 -3.22 -2.96 3.77
N ALA A 104 -3.78 -4.16 3.91
CA ALA A 104 -3.73 -4.97 5.12
C ALA A 104 -2.30 -5.39 5.49
N ASP A 105 -1.49 -5.83 4.52
CA ASP A 105 -0.08 -6.19 4.75
C ASP A 105 0.74 -4.98 5.23
N GLY A 106 0.52 -3.82 4.60
CA GLY A 106 1.16 -2.57 5.01
C GLY A 106 0.77 -2.15 6.43
N LEU A 107 -0.51 -2.26 6.78
CA LEU A 107 -0.99 -1.95 8.13
C LEU A 107 -0.38 -2.86 9.19
N LYS A 108 -0.35 -4.18 8.96
CA LYS A 108 0.27 -5.15 9.88
C LYS A 108 1.74 -4.79 10.13
N LEU A 109 2.49 -4.49 9.05
CA LEU A 109 3.88 -4.05 9.18
C LEU A 109 4.03 -2.84 10.12
N PHE A 110 3.18 -1.83 9.95
CA PHE A 110 3.24 -0.62 10.77
C PHE A 110 2.75 -0.82 12.21
N PHE A 111 1.79 -1.72 12.43
CA PHE A 111 1.34 -2.08 13.78
C PHE A 111 2.43 -2.83 14.56
N ASP A 112 3.16 -3.72 13.90
CA ASP A 112 4.21 -4.53 14.53
C ASP A 112 5.55 -3.79 14.67
N HIS A 113 5.74 -2.67 13.96
CA HIS A 113 7.01 -1.93 13.97
C HIS A 113 7.12 -0.93 15.12
N ASP A 114 7.99 -1.17 16.10
CA ASP A 114 8.07 -0.39 17.35
C ASP A 114 8.33 1.12 17.17
N GLU A 115 9.11 1.52 16.16
CA GLU A 115 9.43 2.95 15.95
C GLU A 115 8.28 3.73 15.29
N THR A 116 7.24 3.04 14.80
CA THR A 116 6.09 3.69 14.18
C THR A 116 5.24 4.38 15.25
N LYS A 117 5.24 5.72 15.23
CA LYS A 117 4.49 6.54 16.19
C LYS A 117 3.03 6.79 15.79
N GLY A 118 2.75 6.79 14.49
CA GLY A 118 1.43 7.04 13.94
C GLY A 118 1.38 6.56 12.48
N ILE A 119 0.17 6.31 11.99
CA ILE A 119 -0.05 5.68 10.69
C ILE A 119 -1.01 6.54 9.87
N ILE A 120 -0.68 6.77 8.60
CA ILE A 120 -1.57 7.41 7.64
C ILE A 120 -1.95 6.36 6.58
N VAL A 121 -3.25 6.20 6.38
CA VAL A 121 -3.83 5.25 5.42
C VAL A 121 -4.59 6.04 4.36
N ILE A 122 -4.25 5.83 3.10
CA ILE A 122 -4.97 6.42 1.97
C ILE A 122 -5.51 5.28 1.13
N GLY A 123 -6.82 5.06 1.22
CA GLY A 123 -7.56 4.12 0.41
C GLY A 123 -8.16 4.77 -0.84
N GLU A 124 -8.82 3.96 -1.65
CA GLU A 124 -9.50 4.36 -2.89
C GLU A 124 -10.87 3.67 -2.99
N ILE A 125 -11.74 4.17 -3.87
CA ILE A 125 -12.95 3.45 -4.25
C ILE A 125 -12.61 2.13 -4.97
N GLY A 126 -13.56 1.18 -4.95
CA GLY A 126 -13.40 -0.14 -5.55
C GLY A 126 -12.80 -1.17 -4.58
N GLY A 127 -13.30 -2.40 -4.62
CA GLY A 127 -12.88 -3.48 -3.72
C GLY A 127 -13.19 -3.23 -2.23
N GLU A 128 -12.62 -4.07 -1.38
CA GLU A 128 -12.95 -4.15 0.07
C GLU A 128 -11.74 -3.88 1.00
N ALA A 129 -10.62 -3.41 0.45
CA ALA A 129 -9.36 -3.24 1.19
C ALA A 129 -9.51 -2.36 2.43
N GLU A 130 -10.36 -1.33 2.38
CA GLU A 130 -10.64 -0.44 3.50
C GLU A 130 -11.45 -1.12 4.62
N LEU A 131 -12.28 -2.11 4.28
CA LEU A 131 -13.03 -2.88 5.27
C LEU A 131 -12.09 -3.83 6.02
N GLU A 132 -11.20 -4.51 5.31
CA GLU A 132 -10.15 -5.32 5.93
C GLU A 132 -9.24 -4.45 6.81
N ALA A 133 -8.85 -3.26 6.33
CA ALA A 133 -8.11 -2.29 7.11
C ALA A 133 -8.85 -1.88 8.40
N ALA A 134 -10.18 -1.66 8.31
CA ALA A 134 -11.00 -1.35 9.47
C ALA A 134 -10.97 -2.47 10.52
N GLU A 135 -11.06 -3.75 10.10
CA GLU A 135 -10.95 -4.87 11.05
C GLU A 135 -9.58 -4.93 11.72
N LEU A 136 -8.49 -4.74 10.96
CA LEU A 136 -7.14 -4.71 11.51
C LEU A 136 -6.93 -3.56 12.50
N ILE A 137 -7.50 -2.38 12.23
CA ILE A 137 -7.47 -1.24 13.14
C ILE A 137 -8.24 -1.56 14.44
N ARG A 138 -9.41 -2.20 14.34
CA ARG A 138 -10.17 -2.64 15.54
C ARG A 138 -9.37 -3.63 16.36
N GLU A 139 -8.79 -4.62 15.71
CA GLU A 139 -7.96 -5.63 16.36
C GLU A 139 -6.77 -4.97 17.07
N HIS A 140 -5.99 -4.13 16.37
CA HIS A 140 -4.86 -3.42 16.95
C HIS A 140 -5.24 -2.60 18.18
N ARG A 141 -6.37 -1.90 18.12
CA ARG A 141 -6.90 -1.12 19.26
C ARG A 141 -7.34 -1.99 20.43
N ARG A 142 -7.86 -3.18 20.16
CA ARG A 142 -8.31 -4.13 21.18
C ARG A 142 -7.13 -4.83 21.86
N THR A 143 -6.07 -5.14 21.12
CA THR A 143 -4.94 -5.96 21.61
C THR A 143 -3.77 -5.13 22.14
N SER A 144 -3.61 -3.89 21.66
CA SER A 144 -2.50 -3.03 22.07
C SER A 144 -2.82 -2.20 23.32
N PRO A 145 -1.95 -2.18 24.35
CA PRO A 145 -2.15 -1.33 25.53
C PRO A 145 -2.02 0.17 25.23
N ARG A 146 -1.29 0.52 24.15
CA ARG A 146 -1.13 1.88 23.64
C ARG A 146 -1.24 1.85 22.12
N PRO A 147 -2.47 1.86 21.57
CA PRO A 147 -2.66 1.76 20.14
C PRO A 147 -2.13 3.01 19.44
N LYS A 148 -1.33 2.79 18.40
CA LYS A 148 -0.81 3.83 17.50
C LYS A 148 -1.99 4.57 16.84
N PRO A 149 -2.01 5.91 16.81
CA PRO A 149 -3.05 6.67 16.12
C PRO A 149 -3.02 6.39 14.61
N VAL A 150 -4.21 6.22 14.03
CA VAL A 150 -4.41 6.00 12.60
C VAL A 150 -5.23 7.15 12.03
N ILE A 151 -4.70 7.84 11.02
CA ILE A 151 -5.44 8.79 10.19
C ILE A 151 -5.79 8.08 8.88
N ALA A 152 -7.02 8.22 8.42
CA ALA A 152 -7.45 7.59 7.18
C ALA A 152 -8.21 8.55 6.26
N MET A 153 -8.16 8.26 4.97
CA MET A 153 -8.99 8.90 3.93
C MET A 153 -9.30 7.87 2.84
N VAL A 154 -10.49 7.96 2.26
CA VAL A 154 -10.87 7.22 1.05
C VAL A 154 -10.94 8.22 -0.11
N ALA A 155 -10.07 8.05 -1.11
CA ALA A 155 -10.08 8.84 -2.33
C ALA A 155 -11.25 8.44 -3.26
N GLY A 156 -11.64 9.33 -4.18
CA GLY A 156 -12.66 9.01 -5.19
C GLY A 156 -14.12 9.22 -4.75
N ARG A 157 -14.37 9.91 -3.63
CA ARG A 157 -15.74 10.19 -3.13
C ARG A 157 -16.64 10.94 -4.12
N THR A 158 -16.04 11.73 -5.02
CA THR A 158 -16.75 12.50 -6.04
C THR A 158 -16.70 11.81 -7.41
N ALA A 159 -16.40 10.50 -7.44
CA ALA A 159 -16.35 9.73 -8.65
C ALA A 159 -17.72 9.67 -9.33
N PRO A 160 -17.83 9.95 -10.63
CA PRO A 160 -19.05 9.69 -11.37
C PRO A 160 -19.29 8.18 -11.48
N GLU A 161 -20.54 7.76 -11.29
CA GLU A 161 -20.95 6.36 -11.42
C GLU A 161 -20.57 5.77 -12.78
N GLY A 162 -20.15 4.49 -12.78
CA GLY A 162 -19.82 3.74 -14.00
C GLY A 162 -18.53 4.17 -14.69
N LYS A 163 -17.71 5.04 -14.10
CA LYS A 163 -16.38 5.37 -14.63
C LYS A 163 -15.27 4.69 -13.85
N ALA A 164 -14.34 4.07 -14.57
CA ALA A 164 -13.07 3.68 -14.01
C ALA A 164 -12.26 4.94 -13.68
N MET A 165 -11.70 4.99 -12.47
CA MET A 165 -10.66 5.96 -12.15
C MET A 165 -9.33 5.49 -12.75
N GLY A 166 -8.33 6.37 -12.81
CA GLY A 166 -7.09 6.13 -13.57
C GLY A 166 -6.32 4.85 -13.22
N HIS A 167 -6.60 4.22 -12.07
CA HIS A 167 -6.00 2.94 -11.66
C HIS A 167 -6.88 1.74 -12.04
N ALA A 168 -6.25 0.64 -12.49
CA ALA A 168 -6.95 -0.57 -12.92
C ALA A 168 -7.80 -1.24 -11.81
N GLY A 169 -7.41 -1.08 -10.54
CA GLY A 169 -8.13 -1.57 -9.36
C GLY A 169 -9.29 -0.67 -8.92
N ALA A 170 -9.33 0.58 -9.37
CA ALA A 170 -10.35 1.56 -9.02
C ALA A 170 -11.58 1.49 -9.95
N LEU A 171 -12.07 0.26 -10.14
CA LEU A 171 -13.28 -0.01 -10.92
C LEU A 171 -14.48 -0.08 -9.98
N TRP A 172 -15.39 0.87 -10.12
CA TRP A 172 -16.67 0.89 -9.41
C TRP A 172 -17.69 -0.01 -10.12
N ARG A 173 -18.19 -1.05 -9.43
CA ARG A 173 -19.25 -1.95 -9.91
C ARG A 173 -20.53 -1.74 -9.12
N ASP A 174 -21.67 -2.05 -9.74
CA ASP A 174 -22.96 -2.05 -9.05
C ASP A 174 -22.94 -3.06 -7.89
N GLY A 175 -23.16 -2.57 -6.67
CA GLY A 175 -23.10 -3.35 -5.44
C GLY A 175 -21.78 -3.26 -4.68
N ASP A 176 -20.76 -2.58 -5.22
CA ASP A 176 -19.53 -2.32 -4.49
C ASP A 176 -19.78 -1.41 -3.28
N VAL A 177 -18.93 -1.54 -2.26
CA VAL A 177 -19.05 -0.78 -1.02
C VAL A 177 -18.69 0.68 -1.27
N THR A 178 -19.63 1.58 -0.95
CA THR A 178 -19.50 3.02 -1.20
C THR A 178 -18.33 3.64 -0.46
N ALA A 179 -17.79 4.72 -1.03
CA ALA A 179 -16.75 5.50 -0.38
C ALA A 179 -17.19 5.98 1.02
N GLU A 180 -18.47 6.36 1.17
CA GLU A 180 -19.08 6.68 2.46
C GLU A 180 -19.09 5.49 3.41
N ALA A 181 -19.49 4.30 2.95
CA ALA A 181 -19.53 3.10 3.78
C ALA A 181 -18.13 2.66 4.21
N LYS A 182 -17.14 2.71 3.32
CA LYS A 182 -15.73 2.47 3.64
C LYS A 182 -15.19 3.47 4.67
N THR A 183 -15.48 4.76 4.45
CA THR A 183 -15.10 5.84 5.38
C THR A 183 -15.70 5.59 6.76
N LYS A 184 -16.99 5.27 6.82
CA LYS A 184 -17.69 4.95 8.06
C LYS A 184 -17.09 3.71 8.75
N ALA A 185 -16.75 2.66 8.00
CA ALA A 185 -16.14 1.47 8.57
C ALA A 185 -14.80 1.78 9.26
N LEU A 186 -13.95 2.59 8.62
CA LEU A 186 -12.69 3.06 9.18
C LEU A 186 -12.89 3.97 10.41
N GLU A 187 -13.86 4.87 10.36
CA GLU A 187 -14.23 5.73 11.50
C GLU A 187 -14.71 4.91 12.70
N ASP A 188 -15.65 3.98 12.47
CA ASP A 188 -16.20 3.07 13.48
C ASP A 188 -15.10 2.13 14.05
N ALA A 189 -14.04 1.88 13.27
CA ALA A 189 -12.85 1.16 13.75
C ALA A 189 -11.93 1.99 14.66
N GLY A 190 -12.16 3.31 14.74
CA GLY A 190 -11.35 4.23 15.54
C GLY A 190 -10.21 4.89 14.77
N ALA A 191 -10.24 4.87 13.44
CA ALA A 191 -9.40 5.74 12.61
C ALA A 191 -9.97 7.16 12.58
N ILE A 192 -9.08 8.15 12.47
CA ILE A 192 -9.46 9.55 12.36
C ILE A 192 -9.58 9.88 10.88
N ILE A 193 -10.81 10.13 10.42
CA ILE A 193 -11.08 10.47 9.04
C ILE A 193 -10.72 11.92 8.77
N VAL A 194 -10.01 12.16 7.67
CA VAL A 194 -9.73 13.51 7.17
C VAL A 194 -10.34 13.72 5.78
N PRO A 195 -10.70 14.98 5.43
CA PRO A 195 -11.38 15.26 4.16
C PRO A 195 -10.45 15.26 2.94
N HIS A 196 -9.16 15.56 3.11
CA HIS A 196 -8.19 15.65 2.02
C HIS A 196 -6.75 15.45 2.54
N PRO A 197 -5.77 15.07 1.71
CA PRO A 197 -4.42 14.73 2.18
C PRO A 197 -3.66 15.91 2.77
N GLY A 198 -3.97 17.14 2.33
CA GLY A 198 -3.31 18.37 2.80
C GLY A 198 -3.42 18.65 4.31
N VAL A 199 -4.36 18.03 5.03
CA VAL A 199 -4.50 18.19 6.50
C VAL A 199 -3.92 17.02 7.30
N MET A 200 -3.49 15.93 6.65
CA MET A 200 -3.02 14.72 7.35
C MET A 200 -1.79 15.00 8.21
N GLY A 201 -0.85 15.81 7.69
CA GLY A 201 0.39 16.13 8.39
C GLY A 201 0.14 16.89 9.69
N GLU A 202 -0.60 18.00 9.64
CA GLU A 202 -0.94 18.77 10.84
C GLU A 202 -1.77 17.95 11.83
N ARG A 203 -2.74 17.18 11.33
CA ARG A 203 -3.55 16.34 12.20
C ARG A 203 -2.73 15.26 12.90
N MET A 204 -1.72 14.69 12.25
CA MET A 204 -0.82 13.72 12.88
C MET A 204 0.04 14.39 13.96
N LYS A 205 0.55 15.61 13.73
CA LYS A 205 1.30 16.35 14.76
C LYS A 205 0.47 16.55 16.02
N GLU A 206 -0.78 16.99 15.87
CA GLU A 206 -1.70 17.20 16.99
C GLU A 206 -1.87 15.91 17.82
N LEU A 207 -2.02 14.76 17.16
CA LEU A 207 -2.18 13.47 17.83
C LEU A 207 -0.91 13.00 18.55
N LEU A 208 0.26 13.37 18.02
CA LEU A 208 1.55 13.03 18.60
C LEU A 208 2.03 14.06 19.63
N GLY A 209 1.31 15.17 19.83
CA GLY A 209 1.69 16.25 20.74
C GLY A 209 2.94 17.02 20.29
N MET A 210 3.12 17.18 18.98
CA MET A 210 4.26 17.86 18.35
C MET A 210 3.93 19.28 17.90
#